data_AF-A0A843TAU9-F1
#
_entry.id   AF-A0A843TAU9-F1
#
_cell.length_a   1.000
_cell.length_b   1.000
_cell.length_c   1.000
_cell.angle_alpha   90.00
_cell.angle_beta   90.00
_cell.angle_gamma   90.00
#
_symmetry.space_group_name_H-M   'P 1'
#
loop_
_entity.id
_entity.type
_entity.pdbx_description
1 polymer ?
#
loop_
_entity_poly.entity_id
_entity_poly.type
_entity_poly.pdbx_seq_one_letter_code
_entity_poly.pdbx_strand_id
1 'polypeptide(L)' 'MNAVWLELVLIAHDLLAWTKALLLSSELARSQPKRLRHRLLHVAARLAFSGRRARLRL' A
#
# COMPACT_ATOMS: atom_id res chain seq x y z
N MET A 1 11.81 17.16 14.22
CA MET A 1 11.43 16.15 13.21
C MET A 1 10.63 15.05 13.91
N ASN A 2 9.49 14.62 13.39
CA ASN A 2 8.68 13.56 14.01
C ASN A 2 9.18 12.18 13.56
N ALA A 3 9.97 11.51 14.40
CA ALA A 3 10.58 10.21 14.09
C ALA A 3 9.53 9.12 13.81
N VAL A 4 8.41 9.14 14.52
CA VAL A 4 7.29 8.20 14.33
C VAL A 4 6.73 8.32 12.92
N TRP A 5 6.60 9.54 12.40
CA TRP A 5 6.13 9.75 11.04
C TRP A 5 7.08 9.17 9.99
N LEU A 6 8.40 9.30 10.20
CA LEU A 6 9.40 8.73 9.31
C LEU A 6 9.33 7.20 9.29
N GLU A 7 9.25 6.56 10.45
CA GLU A 7 9.13 5.10 10.56
C GLU A 7 7.88 4.57 9.87
N LEU A 8 6.73 5.23 10.07
CA LEU A 8 5.49 4.85 9.42
C LEU A 8 5.59 4.92 7.89
N VAL A 9 6.23 5.96 7.36
CA VAL A 9 6.43 6.12 5.91
C VAL A 9 7.36 5.03 5.36
N LEU A 10 8.43 4.68 6.08
CA LEU A 10 9.35 3.62 5.70
C LEU A 10 8.66 2.25 5.66
N ILE A 11 7.92 1.92 6.72
CA ILE A 11 7.14 0.66 6.78
C ILE A 11 6.15 0.58 5.62
N ALA A 12 5.41 1.67 5.35
CA ALA A 12 4.47 1.71 4.23
C ALA A 12 5.18 1.50 2.88
N HIS A 13 6.41 2.01 2.73
CA HIS A 13 7.21 1.82 1.52
C HIS A 13 7.62 0.35 1.35
N ASP A 14 8.13 -0.28 2.41
CA ASP A 14 8.55 -1.68 2.39
C ASP A 14 7.38 -2.61 2.06
N LEU A 15 6.22 -2.40 2.69
CA LEU A 15 5.02 -3.18 2.40
C LEU A 15 4.62 -3.08 0.92
N LEU A 16 4.72 -1.88 0.33
CA LEU A 16 4.39 -1.67 -1.07
C LEU A 16 5.38 -2.37 -2.01
N ALA A 17 6.68 -2.32 -1.69
CA ALA A 17 7.73 -2.98 -2.45
C ALA A 17 7.55 -4.51 -2.42
N TRP A 18 7.33 -5.10 -1.25
CA TRP A 18 7.10 -6.54 -1.09
C TRP A 18 5.81 -7.00 -1.77
N THR A 19 4.72 -6.23 -1.64
CA THR A 19 3.47 -6.52 -2.37
C THR A 19 3.71 -6.57 -3.87
N LYS A 20 4.46 -5.59 -4.41
CA LYS A 20 4.78 -5.56 -5.83
C LYS A 20 5.63 -6.76 -6.27
N ALA A 21 6.60 -7.16 -5.47
CA ALA A 21 7.50 -8.28 -5.78
C ALA A 21 6.80 -9.65 -5.70
N LEU A 22 5.91 -9.83 -4.73
CA LEU A 22 5.33 -11.14 -4.41
C LEU A 22 3.95 -11.37 -5.05
N LEU A 23 3.14 -10.32 -5.20
CA LEU A 23 1.70 -10.46 -5.47
C LEU A 23 1.27 -9.87 -6.82
N LEU A 24 2.08 -9.00 -7.44
CA LEU A 24 1.70 -8.31 -8.66
C LEU A 24 2.42 -8.89 -9.86
N SER A 25 1.70 -8.99 -10.98
CA SER A 25 2.22 -9.49 -12.25
C SER A 25 2.06 -8.43 -13.36
N SER A 26 2.60 -8.75 -14.54
CA SER A 26 2.41 -8.01 -15.80
C SER A 26 2.73 -6.50 -15.74
N GLU A 27 1.76 -5.63 -15.97
CA GLU A 27 1.95 -4.17 -16.04
C GLU A 27 2.14 -3.56 -14.65
N LEU A 28 1.45 -4.08 -13.64
CA LEU A 28 1.54 -3.58 -12.26
C LEU A 28 2.91 -3.89 -11.64
N ALA A 29 3.47 -5.07 -11.92
CA ALA A 29 4.82 -5.44 -11.53
C ALA A 29 5.92 -4.54 -12.12
N ARG A 30 5.66 -3.86 -13.24
CA ARG A 30 6.63 -2.94 -13.89
C ARG A 30 6.35 -1.47 -13.60
N SER A 31 5.21 -1.18 -12.98
CA SER A 31 4.78 0.20 -12.74
C SER A 31 5.64 0.93 -11.70
N GLN A 32 5.72 2.25 -11.84
CA GLN A 32 6.42 3.10 -10.87
C GLN A 32 5.67 3.16 -9.53
N PRO A 33 6.38 3.32 -8.39
CA PRO A 33 5.76 3.36 -7.06
C PRO A 33 4.62 4.39 -6.92
N LYS A 34 4.71 5.53 -7.60
CA LYS A 34 3.66 6.57 -7.61
C LYS A 34 2.37 6.06 -8.27
N ARG A 35 2.48 5.39 -9.43
CA ARG A 35 1.34 4.80 -10.14
C ARG A 35 0.73 3.68 -9.31
N LEU A 36 1.56 2.85 -8.68
CA LEU A 36 1.11 1.76 -7.82
C LEU A 36 0.34 2.27 -6.59
N ARG A 37 0.89 3.26 -5.86
CA ARG A 37 0.20 3.92 -4.74
C ARG A 37 -1.14 4.50 -5.17
N HIS A 38 -1.18 5.18 -6.31
CA HIS A 38 -2.43 5.75 -6.79
C HIS A 38 -3.45 4.65 -7.14
N ARG A 39 -3.06 3.61 -7.89
CA ARG A 39 -3.98 2.55 -8.32
C ARG A 39 -4.45 1.65 -7.16
N LEU A 40 -3.57 1.32 -6.22
CA LEU A 40 -3.87 0.38 -5.13
C LEU A 40 -4.36 1.06 -3.85
N LEU A 41 -3.88 2.27 -3.54
CA LEU A 41 -4.16 2.93 -2.25
C LEU A 41 -5.01 4.19 -2.39
N HIS A 42 -5.12 4.74 -3.60
CA HIS A 42 -5.93 5.92 -3.89
C HIS A 42 -7.21 5.58 -4.68
N VAL A 43 -7.12 4.62 -5.61
CA VAL A 43 -8.26 4.18 -6.45
C VAL A 43 -8.91 2.90 -5.91
N ALA A 44 -8.21 2.06 -5.14
CA ALA A 44 -8.82 0.89 -4.53
C ALA A 44 -9.20 1.15 -3.06
N ALA A 45 -10.36 0.63 -2.71
CA ALA A 45 -11.07 0.77 -1.47
C ALA A 45 -10.25 0.90 -0.18
N ARG A 46 -10.73 1.76 0.71
CA ARG A 46 -10.13 1.97 2.03
C ARG A 46 -10.39 0.75 2.91
N LEU A 47 -9.37 -0.06 3.16
CA LEU A 47 -9.43 -1.17 4.12
C LEU A 47 -9.46 -0.59 5.54
N ALA A 48 -10.63 -0.61 6.17
CA ALA A 48 -10.84 -0.18 7.55
C ALA A 48 -10.78 -1.38 8.50
N PHE A 49 -9.89 -1.33 9.49
CA PHE A 49 -9.75 -2.39 10.49
C PHE A 49 -10.55 -2.05 11.75
N SER A 50 -11.40 -2.98 12.19
CA SER A 50 -12.17 -2.85 13.43
C SER A 50 -12.54 -4.23 13.96
N GLY A 51 -12.36 -4.47 15.26
CA GLY A 51 -12.74 -5.73 15.91
C GLY A 51 -12.11 -6.97 15.28
N ARG A 52 -10.80 -6.92 14.96
CA ARG A 52 -10.05 -7.97 14.24
C ARG A 52 -10.59 -8.29 12.83
N ARG A 53 -11.42 -7.43 12.24
CA ARG A 53 -11.90 -7.57 10.86
C ARG A 53 -11.38 -6.45 9.98
N ALA A 54 -11.04 -6.80 8.75
CA ALA A 54 -10.71 -5.86 7.69
C ALA A 54 -11.97 -5.65 6.82
N ARG A 55 -12.43 -4.40 6.68
CA ARG A 55 -13.56 -4.03 5.82
C ARG A 55 -13.07 -3.22 4.65
N LEU A 56 -13.27 -3.74 3.44
CA LEU A 56 -13.01 -3.02 2.20
C LEU A 56 -14.12 -1.97 1.97
N ARG A 57 -13.77 -0.67 1.94
CA ARG A 57 -14.70 0.43 1.61
C ARG A 57 -14.48 0.92 0.18
N LEU A 58 -15.28 0.40 -0.75
CA LEU A 58 -15.30 0.81 -2.17
C LEU A 58 -16.11 2.09 -2.35
#